data_AF-A0A844MQR7-F1
#
_entry.id   AF-A0A844MQR7-F1
#
_cell.length_a   1.000
_cell.length_b   1.000
_cell.length_c   1.000
_cell.angle_alpha   90.00
_cell.angle_beta   90.00
_cell.angle_gamma   90.00
#
_symmetry.space_group_name_H-M   'P 1'
#
loop_
_entity.id
_entity.type
_entity.pdbx_description
1 polymer ?
#
loop_
_entity_poly.entity_id
_entity_poly.type
_entity_poly.pdbx_seq_one_letter_code
_entity_poly.pdbx_strand_id
1 'polypeptide(L)'
;MTKAPEPTPAGNFSQTVAEEVQYLIRRLAKPGKDLIKEVIAEITYTNPSILLGAAKIGQLLLFLKEKLKPKQYEQALAESLGWSASIANHLLKLAPILGSFTTKQLDQINRNLSLAALYKLATGRTPVEVIKSAIEKACTEEVSKKDIQTETKNYKDKQPKKEPTPWRYAGRGREYQPPRISEKAGLVVEQLSKENGKPRRFVIEEAVLLLAEKFQQVVFALA
;
A
#
# COMPACT_ATOMS: atom_id res chain seq x y z
N MET A 1 24.10 42.20 19.15
CA MET A 1 22.82 41.47 19.28
C MET A 1 22.47 40.89 17.91
N THR A 2 22.83 39.63 17.67
CA THR A 2 22.48 38.89 16.46
C THR A 2 21.04 38.41 16.57
N LYS A 3 20.15 38.96 15.74
CA LYS A 3 18.76 38.50 15.65
C LYS A 3 18.74 37.03 15.21
N ALA A 4 18.02 36.20 15.96
CA ALA A 4 17.73 34.82 15.58
C ALA A 4 16.98 34.82 14.23
N PRO A 5 17.27 33.86 13.33
CA PRO A 5 16.52 33.75 12.08
C PRO A 5 15.06 33.45 12.39
N GLU A 6 14.15 34.21 11.78
CA GLU A 6 12.71 34.00 11.90
C GLU A 6 12.35 32.55 11.54
N PRO A 7 11.44 31.90 12.30
CA PRO A 7 10.98 30.58 11.95
C PRO A 7 10.28 30.66 10.59
N THR A 8 10.70 29.82 9.63
CA THR A 8 10.01 29.63 8.34
C THR A 8 8.51 29.58 8.55
N PRO A 9 7.71 30.27 7.71
CA PRO A 9 6.27 30.37 7.93
C PRO A 9 5.67 28.98 8.06
N ALA A 10 4.97 28.75 9.17
CA ALA A 10 4.13 27.57 9.34
C ALA A 10 3.23 27.46 8.10
N GLY A 11 3.23 26.30 7.43
CA GLY A 11 2.46 26.10 6.21
C GLY A 11 1.01 26.57 6.38
N ASN A 12 0.52 27.37 5.44
CA ASN A 12 -0.84 27.88 5.49
C ASN A 12 -1.83 26.71 5.52
N PHE A 13 -2.68 26.66 6.56
CA PHE A 13 -3.71 25.63 6.80
C PHE A 13 -4.78 25.49 5.70
N SER A 14 -4.65 26.23 4.60
CA SER A 14 -5.51 26.25 3.42
C SER A 14 -4.91 25.54 2.20
N GLN A 15 -3.66 25.07 2.27
CA GLN A 15 -3.03 24.32 1.19
C GLN A 15 -3.41 22.83 1.24
N THR A 16 -3.52 22.23 0.06
CA THR A 16 -3.75 20.78 -0.07
C THR A 16 -2.51 19.99 0.31
N VAL A 17 -2.67 18.71 0.66
CA VAL A 17 -1.51 17.86 1.01
C VAL A 17 -0.51 17.76 -0.15
N ALA A 18 -0.98 17.73 -1.40
CA ALA A 18 -0.10 17.74 -2.56
C ALA A 18 0.75 19.02 -2.63
N GLU A 19 0.15 20.19 -2.37
CA GLU A 19 0.88 21.47 -2.35
C GLU A 19 1.88 21.54 -1.18
N GLU A 20 1.49 21.08 0.00
CA GLU A 20 2.40 21.00 1.16
C GLU A 20 3.63 20.14 0.83
N VAL A 21 3.42 18.97 0.22
CA VAL A 21 4.49 18.06 -0.16
C VAL A 21 5.36 18.65 -1.28
N GLN A 22 4.77 19.34 -2.27
CA GLN A 22 5.55 20.05 -3.28
C GLN A 22 6.41 21.17 -2.68
N TYR A 23 5.87 21.93 -1.73
CA TYR A 23 6.63 22.95 -1.00
C TYR A 23 7.78 22.33 -0.20
N LEU A 24 7.53 21.19 0.45
CA LEU A 24 8.56 20.42 1.15
C LEU A 24 9.67 19.96 0.20
N ILE A 25 9.33 19.37 -0.95
CA ILE A 25 10.30 18.93 -1.95
C ILE A 25 11.17 20.11 -2.42
N ARG A 26 10.57 21.28 -2.67
CA ARG A 26 11.32 22.50 -3.03
C ARG A 26 12.29 22.92 -1.93
N ARG A 27 11.90 22.82 -0.66
CA ARG A 27 12.78 23.10 0.49
C ARG A 27 13.92 22.09 0.65
N LEU A 28 13.68 20.82 0.30
CA LEU A 28 14.68 19.76 0.36
C LEU A 28 15.69 19.85 -0.78
N ALA A 29 15.33 20.47 -1.90
CA ALA A 29 16.19 20.73 -3.05
C ALA A 29 17.25 21.81 -2.77
N LYS A 30 18.19 21.51 -1.88
CA LYS A 30 19.32 22.38 -1.55
C LYS A 30 20.57 22.03 -2.37
N PRO A 31 21.41 23.01 -2.73
CA PRO A 31 22.67 22.75 -3.43
C PRO A 31 23.56 21.78 -2.63
N GLY A 32 24.11 20.77 -3.31
CA GLY A 32 25.01 19.78 -2.70
C GLY A 32 24.33 18.64 -1.92
N LYS A 33 22.99 18.62 -1.83
CA LYS A 33 22.24 17.51 -1.24
C LYS A 33 21.57 16.65 -2.31
N ASP A 34 21.53 15.34 -2.08
CA ASP A 34 20.80 14.41 -2.93
C ASP A 34 19.31 14.43 -2.56
N LEU A 35 18.51 15.07 -3.43
CA LEU A 35 17.07 15.22 -3.23
C LEU A 35 16.35 13.88 -3.07
N ILE A 36 16.80 12.82 -3.76
CA ILE A 36 16.16 11.50 -3.67
C ILE A 36 16.37 10.93 -2.26
N LYS A 37 17.58 11.03 -1.73
CA LYS A 37 17.88 10.57 -0.36
C LYS A 37 17.13 11.35 0.70
N GLU A 38 17.01 12.67 0.54
CA GLU A 38 16.25 13.51 1.47
C GLU A 38 14.75 13.15 1.45
N VAL A 39 14.19 12.86 0.27
CA VAL A 39 12.80 12.39 0.14
C VAL A 39 12.61 11.00 0.76
N ILE A 40 13.55 10.08 0.56
CA ILE A 40 13.53 8.76 1.20
C ILE A 40 13.54 8.90 2.73
N ALA A 41 14.42 9.76 3.27
CA ALA A 41 14.49 10.02 4.70
C ALA A 41 13.17 10.58 5.24
N GLU A 42 12.55 11.53 4.53
CA GLU A 42 11.26 12.10 4.92
C GLU A 42 10.15 11.04 4.98
N ILE A 43 10.13 10.09 4.03
CA ILE A 43 9.19 8.96 4.07
C ILE A 43 9.41 8.12 5.33
N THR A 44 10.66 7.83 5.68
CA THR A 44 11.01 7.04 6.87
C THR A 44 10.60 7.71 8.18
N TYR A 45 10.66 9.05 8.25
CA TYR A 45 10.24 9.81 9.44
C TYR A 45 8.72 10.07 9.51
N THR A 46 8.00 9.88 8.41
CA THR A 46 6.55 10.12 8.37
C THR A 46 5.80 8.90 8.89
N ASN A 47 4.85 9.09 9.81
CA ASN A 47 4.06 8.00 10.35
C ASN A 47 2.94 7.57 9.37
N PRO A 48 2.97 6.35 8.79
CA PRO A 48 1.95 5.87 7.85
C PRO A 48 0.61 5.50 8.52
N SER A 49 0.56 5.47 9.85
CA SER A 49 -0.60 4.97 10.62
C SER A 49 -1.73 5.99 10.72
N ILE A 50 -1.45 7.25 10.37
CA ILE A 50 -2.42 8.35 10.34
C ILE A 50 -2.70 8.69 8.88
N LEU A 51 -3.96 8.95 8.53
CA LEU A 51 -4.38 9.23 7.16
C LEU A 51 -3.58 10.38 6.51
N LEU A 52 -3.28 11.42 7.26
CA LEU A 52 -2.42 12.51 6.80
C LEU A 52 -1.01 12.03 6.43
N GLY A 53 -0.40 11.20 7.28
CA GLY A 53 0.93 10.65 7.01
C GLY A 53 0.92 9.69 5.82
N ALA A 54 -0.11 8.85 5.69
CA ALA A 54 -0.33 8.01 4.51
C ALA A 54 -0.48 8.83 3.22
N ALA A 55 -1.19 9.97 3.27
CA ALA A 55 -1.34 10.88 2.15
C ALA A 55 0.00 11.54 1.76
N LYS A 56 0.78 12.00 2.75
CA LYS A 56 2.12 12.58 2.53
C LYS A 56 3.09 11.57 1.93
N ILE A 57 3.18 10.37 2.50
CA ILE A 57 4.00 9.28 1.96
C ILE A 57 3.56 8.96 0.53
N GLY A 58 2.26 8.85 0.26
CA GLY A 58 1.75 8.59 -1.08
C GLY A 58 2.21 9.62 -2.12
N GLN A 59 2.21 10.92 -1.76
CA GLN A 59 2.69 12.00 -2.62
C GLN A 59 4.21 11.97 -2.83
N LEU A 60 4.99 11.67 -1.78
CA LEU A 60 6.44 11.50 -1.90
C LEU A 60 6.81 10.30 -2.77
N LEU A 61 6.06 9.19 -2.66
CA LEU A 61 6.22 8.02 -3.51
C LEU A 61 5.88 8.30 -4.98
N LEU A 62 4.84 9.09 -5.26
CA LEU A 62 4.53 9.53 -6.62
C LEU A 62 5.71 10.32 -7.21
N PHE A 63 6.27 11.26 -6.45
CA PHE A 63 7.45 12.00 -6.87
C PHE A 63 8.64 11.07 -7.18
N LEU A 64 8.96 10.12 -6.30
CA LEU A 64 10.04 9.15 -6.54
C LEU A 64 9.77 8.31 -7.79
N LYS A 65 8.53 7.87 -8.00
CA LYS A 65 8.14 7.07 -9.17
C LYS A 65 8.30 7.83 -10.49
N GLU A 66 8.06 9.14 -10.49
CA GLU A 66 8.25 10.00 -11.67
C GLU A 66 9.73 10.27 -11.98
N LYS A 67 10.60 10.28 -10.96
CA LYS A 67 12.01 10.64 -11.09
C LYS A 67 12.95 9.44 -11.28
N LEU A 68 12.60 8.28 -10.74
CA LEU A 68 13.47 7.11 -10.71
C LEU A 68 13.12 6.10 -11.81
N LYS A 69 14.15 5.37 -12.29
CA LYS A 69 13.92 4.17 -13.11
C LYS A 69 13.31 3.05 -12.26
N PRO A 70 12.59 2.07 -12.84
CA PRO A 70 11.89 1.03 -12.08
C PRO A 70 12.73 0.32 -11.01
N LYS A 71 13.96 -0.11 -11.34
CA LYS A 71 14.87 -0.77 -10.38
C LYS A 71 15.32 0.14 -9.25
N GLN A 72 15.56 1.42 -9.54
CA GLN A 72 15.94 2.42 -8.53
C GLN A 72 14.75 2.74 -7.62
N TYR A 73 13.55 2.77 -8.18
CA TYR A 73 12.32 2.96 -7.43
C TYR A 73 12.03 1.79 -6.48
N GLU A 74 12.21 0.54 -6.93
CA GLU A 74 12.11 -0.65 -6.06
C GLU A 74 13.09 -0.61 -4.90
N GLN A 75 14.33 -0.20 -5.16
CA GLN A 75 15.33 -0.01 -4.11
C GLN A 75 14.92 1.09 -3.13
N ALA A 76 14.46 2.25 -3.63
CA ALA A 76 13.98 3.34 -2.79
C ALA A 76 12.77 2.94 -1.93
N LEU A 77 11.87 2.07 -2.42
CA LEU A 77 10.78 1.50 -1.63
C LEU A 77 11.28 0.62 -0.49
N ALA A 78 12.25 -0.25 -0.78
CA ALA A 78 12.85 -1.11 0.23
C ALA A 78 13.58 -0.30 1.31
N GLU A 79 14.29 0.77 0.92
CA GLU A 79 15.01 1.65 1.85
C GLU A 79 14.06 2.51 2.69
N SER A 80 12.99 3.05 2.10
CA SER A 80 12.08 3.98 2.79
C SER A 80 11.02 3.29 3.67
N LEU A 81 10.41 2.21 3.18
CA LEU A 81 9.27 1.53 3.83
C LEU A 81 9.63 0.15 4.41
N GLY A 82 10.81 -0.39 4.07
CA GLY A 82 11.23 -1.72 4.51
C GLY A 82 10.23 -2.81 4.14
N TRP A 83 9.80 -3.61 5.12
CA TRP A 83 8.83 -4.71 4.94
C TRP A 83 7.43 -4.23 4.57
N SER A 84 7.14 -2.94 4.73
CA SER A 84 5.88 -2.30 4.35
C SER A 84 5.84 -1.92 2.86
N ALA A 85 6.84 -2.26 2.04
CA ALA A 85 6.81 -1.99 0.60
C ALA A 85 5.55 -2.53 -0.11
N SER A 86 4.91 -3.57 0.43
CA SER A 86 3.64 -4.11 -0.06
C SER A 86 2.46 -3.11 0.02
N ILE A 87 2.50 -2.14 0.94
CA ILE A 87 1.49 -1.08 1.03
C ILE A 87 1.77 0.10 0.07
N ALA A 88 2.96 0.19 -0.54
CA ALA A 88 3.31 1.29 -1.43
C ALA A 88 2.35 1.41 -2.62
N ASN A 89 1.96 0.29 -3.23
CA ASN A 89 0.99 0.27 -4.32
C ASN A 89 -0.41 0.75 -3.89
N HIS A 90 -0.78 0.46 -2.64
CA HIS A 90 -2.03 0.91 -2.06
C HIS A 90 -2.00 2.43 -1.83
N LEU A 91 -0.91 2.94 -1.27
CA LEU A 91 -0.69 4.38 -1.06
C LEU A 91 -0.64 5.15 -2.38
N LEU A 92 0.10 4.66 -3.37
CA LEU A 92 0.17 5.26 -4.71
C LEU A 92 -1.21 5.37 -5.38
N LYS A 93 -2.07 4.38 -5.17
CA LYS A 93 -3.43 4.39 -5.73
C LYS A 93 -4.30 5.46 -5.07
N LEU A 94 -4.13 5.66 -3.76
CA LEU A 94 -4.88 6.66 -3.00
C LEU A 94 -4.29 8.08 -3.11
N ALA A 95 -3.00 8.19 -3.42
CA ALA A 95 -2.26 9.44 -3.37
C ALA A 95 -2.88 10.57 -4.19
N PRO A 96 -3.31 10.39 -5.46
CA PRO A 96 -3.93 11.48 -6.23
C PRO A 96 -5.23 11.99 -5.61
N ILE A 97 -5.99 11.12 -4.93
CA ILE A 97 -7.26 11.49 -4.29
C ILE A 97 -6.97 12.18 -2.96
N LEU A 98 -6.22 11.54 -2.08
CA LEU A 98 -5.90 12.08 -0.74
C LEU A 98 -5.09 13.39 -0.81
N GLY A 99 -4.25 13.54 -1.85
CA GLY A 99 -3.46 14.75 -2.07
C GLY A 99 -4.30 16.00 -2.36
N SER A 100 -5.53 15.84 -2.84
CA SER A 100 -6.45 16.95 -3.16
C SER A 100 -7.15 17.54 -1.94
N PHE A 101 -7.09 16.87 -0.79
CA PHE A 101 -7.71 17.32 0.44
C PHE A 101 -6.76 18.18 1.27
N THR A 102 -7.34 19.06 2.08
CA THR A 102 -6.63 19.78 3.13
C THR A 102 -6.37 18.88 4.34
N THR A 103 -5.41 19.26 5.18
CA THR A 103 -5.13 18.58 6.46
C THR A 103 -6.37 18.44 7.34
N LYS A 104 -7.17 19.51 7.45
CA LYS A 104 -8.42 19.51 8.24
C LYS A 104 -9.46 18.53 7.69
N GLN A 105 -9.60 18.44 6.37
CA GLN A 105 -10.52 17.49 5.76
C GLN A 105 -10.07 16.05 5.98
N LEU A 106 -8.76 15.77 5.89
CA LEU A 106 -8.23 14.44 6.19
C LEU A 106 -8.44 14.04 7.67
N ASP A 107 -8.35 14.99 8.60
CA ASP A 107 -8.68 14.72 10.01
C ASP A 107 -10.17 14.40 10.22
N GLN A 108 -11.06 15.07 9.48
CA GLN A 108 -12.49 14.76 9.49
C GLN A 108 -12.77 13.37 8.90
N ILE A 109 -12.18 13.07 7.74
CA ILE A 109 -12.28 11.75 7.10
C ILE A 109 -11.78 10.66 8.03
N ASN A 110 -10.68 10.88 8.75
CA ASN A 110 -10.11 9.89 9.67
C ASN A 110 -11.05 9.55 10.85
N ARG A 111 -11.99 10.44 11.19
CA ARG A 111 -13.03 10.19 12.21
C ARG A 111 -14.22 9.43 11.62
N ASN A 112 -14.59 9.75 10.39
CA ASN A 112 -15.77 9.20 9.72
C ASN A 112 -15.49 7.89 8.97
N LEU A 113 -14.23 7.48 8.84
CA LEU A 113 -13.83 6.33 8.05
C LEU A 113 -12.99 5.36 8.88
N SER A 114 -13.60 4.23 9.23
CA SER A 114 -12.91 3.17 9.99
C SER A 114 -11.69 2.63 9.23
N LEU A 115 -10.69 2.16 9.98
CA LEU A 115 -9.48 1.54 9.40
C LEU A 115 -9.80 0.35 8.48
N ALA A 116 -10.86 -0.40 8.77
CA ALA A 116 -11.35 -1.50 7.93
C ALA A 116 -11.96 -1.02 6.59
N ALA A 117 -12.65 0.13 6.60
CA ALA A 117 -13.15 0.78 5.39
C ALA A 117 -11.98 1.32 4.55
N LEU A 118 -10.99 1.93 5.19
CA LEU A 118 -9.79 2.46 4.53
C LEU A 118 -9.00 1.36 3.82
N TYR A 119 -8.76 0.24 4.52
CA TYR A 119 -8.12 -0.92 3.92
C TYR A 119 -8.90 -1.43 2.71
N LYS A 120 -10.24 -1.45 2.78
CA LYS A 120 -11.10 -1.89 1.68
C LYS A 120 -10.99 -0.98 0.44
N LEU A 121 -10.94 0.34 0.65
CA LEU A 121 -10.72 1.32 -0.44
C LEU A 121 -9.35 1.12 -1.10
N ALA A 122 -8.34 0.90 -0.28
CA ALA A 122 -6.98 0.71 -0.74
C ALA A 122 -6.82 -0.55 -1.61
N THR A 123 -7.59 -1.63 -1.32
CA THR A 123 -7.45 -2.89 -2.06
C THR A 123 -7.67 -2.73 -3.57
N GLY A 124 -6.90 -3.46 -4.37
CA GLY A 124 -6.91 -3.38 -5.85
C GLY A 124 -8.25 -3.69 -6.54
N ARG A 125 -9.28 -4.13 -5.80
CA ARG A 125 -10.58 -4.54 -6.35
C ARG A 125 -11.62 -3.42 -6.40
N THR A 126 -11.35 -2.28 -5.77
CA THR A 126 -12.24 -1.11 -5.68
C THR A 126 -11.87 -0.11 -6.81
N PRO A 127 -12.82 0.27 -7.69
CA PRO A 127 -12.60 1.27 -8.73
C PRO A 127 -12.21 2.63 -8.16
N VAL A 128 -11.44 3.42 -8.91
CA VAL A 128 -10.94 4.74 -8.46
C VAL A 128 -12.10 5.71 -8.20
N GLU A 129 -13.16 5.63 -9.00
CA GLU A 129 -14.35 6.48 -8.86
C GLU A 129 -15.12 6.17 -7.57
N VAL A 130 -15.21 4.88 -7.20
CA VAL A 130 -15.83 4.46 -5.93
C VAL A 130 -14.97 4.92 -4.76
N ILE A 131 -13.65 4.89 -4.90
CA ILE A 131 -12.73 5.41 -3.87
C ILE A 131 -12.95 6.91 -3.68
N LYS A 132 -13.04 7.68 -4.77
CA LYS A 132 -13.28 9.12 -4.72
C LYS A 132 -14.62 9.44 -4.04
N SER A 133 -15.71 8.81 -4.50
CA SER A 133 -17.05 8.95 -3.90
C SER A 133 -17.06 8.66 -2.40
N ALA A 134 -16.46 7.56 -1.98
CA ALA A 134 -16.43 7.16 -0.58
C ALA A 134 -15.61 8.12 0.30
N ILE A 135 -14.47 8.64 -0.20
CA ILE A 135 -13.63 9.60 0.55
C ILE A 135 -14.31 10.98 0.62
N GLU A 136 -14.99 11.41 -0.44
CA GLU A 136 -15.78 12.65 -0.44
C GLU A 136 -16.94 12.58 0.55
N LYS A 137 -17.69 11.47 0.56
CA LYS A 137 -18.75 11.22 1.56
C LYS A 137 -18.23 11.24 2.99
N ALA A 138 -17.04 10.69 3.21
CA ALA A 138 -16.41 10.67 4.53
C ALA A 138 -16.06 12.07 5.07
N CYS A 139 -16.11 13.13 4.25
CA CYS A 139 -15.97 14.49 4.75
C CYS A 139 -17.18 14.95 5.58
N THR A 140 -18.36 14.38 5.33
CA THR A 140 -19.63 14.82 5.94
C THR A 140 -20.30 13.74 6.77
N GLU A 141 -20.14 12.47 6.41
CA GLU A 141 -20.89 11.35 7.01
C GLU A 141 -19.99 10.13 7.24
N GLU A 142 -20.37 9.27 8.18
CA GLU A 142 -19.65 8.01 8.40
C GLU A 142 -19.80 7.06 7.21
N VAL A 143 -18.68 6.47 6.79
CA VAL A 143 -18.64 5.51 5.67
C VAL A 143 -18.21 4.14 6.17
N SER A 144 -19.12 3.18 6.07
CA SER A 144 -18.85 1.81 6.50
C SER A 144 -18.24 0.96 5.38
N LYS A 145 -17.64 -0.16 5.77
CA LYS A 145 -17.16 -1.19 4.84
C LYS A 145 -18.29 -1.76 3.96
N LYS A 146 -19.54 -1.78 4.45
CA LYS A 146 -20.70 -2.28 3.69
C LYS A 146 -21.07 -1.32 2.58
N ASP A 147 -21.04 -0.02 2.85
CA ASP A 147 -21.39 1.02 1.87
C ASP A 147 -20.44 0.97 0.66
N ILE A 148 -19.14 0.85 0.94
CA ILE A 148 -18.11 0.68 -0.09
C ILE A 148 -18.35 -0.59 -0.93
N GLN A 149 -18.76 -1.69 -0.31
CA GLN A 149 -19.04 -2.94 -1.04
C GLN A 149 -20.26 -2.80 -1.95
N THR A 150 -21.32 -2.18 -1.45
CA THR A 150 -22.55 -1.93 -2.20
C THR A 150 -22.28 -1.01 -3.39
N GLU A 151 -21.58 0.11 -3.19
CA GLU A 151 -21.17 1.00 -4.28
C GLU A 151 -20.26 0.30 -5.30
N THR A 152 -19.30 -0.51 -4.83
CA THR A 152 -18.41 -1.26 -5.74
C THR A 152 -19.21 -2.24 -6.59
N LYS A 153 -20.21 -2.91 -6.02
CA LYS A 153 -21.08 -3.84 -6.74
C LYS A 153 -21.93 -3.10 -7.77
N ASN A 154 -22.62 -2.04 -7.33
CA ASN A 154 -23.46 -1.22 -8.20
C ASN A 154 -22.67 -0.59 -9.36
N TYR A 155 -21.44 -0.15 -9.09
CA TYR A 155 -20.54 0.36 -10.13
C TYR A 155 -20.23 -0.74 -11.17
N LYS A 156 -19.86 -1.95 -10.73
CA LYS A 156 -19.54 -3.06 -11.64
C LYS A 156 -20.73 -3.53 -12.45
N ASP A 157 -21.91 -3.54 -11.86
CA ASP A 157 -23.15 -3.94 -12.54
C ASP A 157 -23.54 -2.94 -13.65
N LYS A 158 -23.14 -1.67 -13.52
CA LYS A 158 -23.35 -0.61 -14.51
C LYS A 158 -22.27 -0.55 -15.59
N GLN A 159 -21.14 -1.26 -15.43
CA GLN A 159 -20.09 -1.28 -16.44
C GLN A 159 -20.52 -2.16 -17.62
N PRO A 160 -20.23 -1.76 -18.87
CA PRO A 160 -20.48 -2.61 -20.03
C PRO A 160 -19.74 -3.92 -19.84
N LYS A 161 -20.49 -5.03 -19.85
CA LYS A 161 -19.90 -6.37 -19.77
C LYS A 161 -19.05 -6.55 -21.02
N LYS A 162 -17.74 -6.74 -20.84
CA LYS A 162 -16.89 -7.19 -21.95
C LYS A 162 -17.47 -8.51 -22.47
N GLU A 163 -17.72 -8.55 -23.76
CA GLU A 163 -18.08 -9.81 -24.42
C GLU A 163 -16.97 -10.84 -24.14
N PRO A 164 -17.34 -12.10 -23.85
CA PRO A 164 -16.37 -13.14 -23.61
C PRO A 164 -15.47 -13.25 -24.85
N THR A 165 -14.16 -13.10 -24.65
CA THR A 165 -13.20 -13.30 -25.75
C THR A 165 -13.31 -14.76 -26.21
N PRO A 166 -13.67 -15.04 -27.49
CA PRO A 166 -14.08 -16.38 -27.92
C PRO A 166 -13.02 -17.49 -27.77
N TRP A 167 -11.76 -17.14 -27.48
CA TRP A 167 -10.62 -18.05 -27.61
C TRP A 167 -10.01 -18.54 -26.30
N ARG A 168 -10.56 -18.21 -25.13
CA ARG A 168 -10.10 -18.88 -23.90
C ARG A 168 -10.94 -20.13 -23.65
N TYR A 169 -10.53 -21.18 -24.35
CA TYR A 169 -10.79 -22.57 -23.98
C TYR A 169 -10.71 -22.73 -22.45
N ALA A 170 -11.74 -23.33 -21.88
CA ALA A 170 -11.77 -23.85 -20.52
C ALA A 170 -10.82 -25.07 -20.42
N GLY A 171 -9.52 -24.85 -20.57
CA GLY A 171 -8.50 -25.81 -20.16
C GLY A 171 -8.35 -25.75 -18.65
N ARG A 172 -8.43 -26.90 -17.97
CA ARG A 172 -8.20 -27.07 -16.52
C ARG A 172 -6.73 -26.82 -16.12
N GLY A 173 -6.09 -25.77 -16.64
CA GLY A 173 -4.78 -25.32 -16.20
C GLY A 173 -4.94 -24.44 -14.96
N ARG A 174 -5.09 -25.04 -13.78
CA ARG A 174 -4.81 -24.31 -12.55
C ARG A 174 -3.32 -23.97 -12.58
N GLU A 175 -2.98 -22.72 -12.91
CA GLU A 175 -1.69 -22.18 -12.51
C GLU A 175 -1.54 -22.43 -11.00
N TYR A 176 -0.51 -23.16 -10.62
CA TYR A 176 -0.20 -23.45 -9.22
C TYR A 176 -0.04 -22.13 -8.47
N GLN A 177 -1.05 -21.78 -7.68
CA GLN A 177 -0.90 -20.76 -6.65
C GLN A 177 -0.35 -21.47 -5.42
N PRO A 178 0.88 -21.18 -4.97
CA PRO A 178 1.37 -21.75 -3.73
C PRO A 178 0.42 -21.35 -2.58
N PRO A 179 0.14 -22.26 -1.63
CA PRO A 179 -0.70 -21.95 -0.48
C PRO A 179 -0.12 -20.77 0.30
N ARG A 180 -1.00 -19.89 0.80
CA ARG A 180 -0.59 -18.75 1.64
C ARG A 180 -0.11 -19.29 2.98
N ILE A 181 1.20 -19.45 3.11
CA ILE A 181 1.87 -19.83 4.35
C ILE A 181 1.66 -18.69 5.36
N SER A 182 1.34 -19.02 6.62
CA SER A 182 1.24 -18.03 7.69
C SER A 182 2.59 -17.37 7.95
N GLU A 183 2.62 -16.12 8.41
CA GLU A 183 3.86 -15.36 8.64
C GLU A 183 4.87 -16.12 9.52
N LYS A 184 4.37 -16.82 10.54
CA LYS A 184 5.18 -17.66 11.44
C LYS A 184 5.84 -18.84 10.72
N ALA A 185 5.15 -19.46 9.77
CA ALA A 185 5.70 -20.55 8.96
C ALA A 185 6.63 -20.03 7.84
N GLY A 186 6.42 -18.79 7.36
CA GLY A 186 7.33 -18.12 6.44
C GLY A 186 8.71 -17.85 7.05
N LEU A 187 8.76 -17.45 8.33
CA LEU A 187 10.02 -17.22 9.07
C LEU A 187 10.85 -18.51 9.23
N VAL A 188 10.20 -19.63 9.50
CA VAL A 188 10.86 -20.93 9.65
C VAL A 188 11.46 -21.40 8.31
N VAL A 189 10.74 -21.20 7.20
CA VAL A 189 11.24 -21.51 5.85
C VAL A 189 12.43 -20.63 5.46
N GLU A 190 12.44 -19.35 5.84
CA GLU A 190 13.57 -18.46 5.59
C GLU A 190 14.81 -18.82 6.40
N GLN A 191 14.66 -19.24 7.66
CA GLN A 191 15.76 -19.75 8.47
C GLN A 191 16.36 -21.03 7.86
N LEU A 192 15.51 -22.00 7.52
CA LEU A 192 15.96 -23.28 6.94
C LEU A 192 16.58 -23.13 5.53
N SER A 193 16.11 -22.19 4.71
CA SER A 193 16.69 -21.91 3.39
C SER A 193 18.07 -21.23 3.49
N LYS A 194 18.26 -20.36 4.49
CA LYS A 194 19.55 -19.72 4.77
C LYS A 194 20.57 -20.70 5.34
N GLU A 195 20.14 -21.61 6.21
CA GLU A 195 21.01 -22.62 6.82
C GLU A 195 21.44 -23.70 5.82
N ASN A 196 20.54 -24.12 4.92
CA ASN A 196 20.81 -25.25 4.01
C ASN A 196 21.25 -24.83 2.60
N GLY A 197 21.30 -23.53 2.29
CA GLY A 197 21.66 -23.00 0.97
C GLY A 197 20.72 -23.41 -0.18
N LYS A 198 19.62 -24.13 0.11
CA LYS A 198 18.65 -24.61 -0.88
C LYS A 198 17.70 -23.47 -1.30
N PRO A 199 17.32 -23.39 -2.58
CA PRO A 199 16.29 -22.45 -3.04
C PRO A 199 14.97 -22.68 -2.31
N ARG A 200 14.29 -21.58 -1.93
CA ARG A 200 13.06 -21.55 -1.11
C ARG A 200 12.00 -22.56 -1.54
N ARG A 201 11.86 -22.80 -2.84
CA ARG A 201 10.88 -23.73 -3.43
C ARG A 201 11.06 -25.17 -2.93
N PHE A 202 12.29 -25.68 -2.87
CA PHE A 202 12.57 -27.05 -2.46
C PHE A 202 12.32 -27.28 -0.97
N VAL A 203 12.60 -26.27 -0.13
CA VAL A 203 12.33 -26.31 1.31
C VAL A 203 10.83 -26.36 1.59
N ILE A 204 10.03 -25.63 0.79
CA ILE A 204 8.57 -25.63 0.89
C ILE A 204 7.99 -26.96 0.41
N GLU A 205 8.49 -27.51 -0.70
CA GLU A 205 8.04 -28.82 -1.22
C GLU A 205 8.37 -29.97 -0.23
N GLU A 206 9.57 -30.00 0.35
CA GLU A 206 9.95 -30.98 1.41
C GLU A 206 9.10 -30.83 2.67
N ALA A 207 8.83 -29.60 3.14
CA ALA A 207 8.00 -29.36 4.31
C ALA A 207 6.52 -29.74 4.10
N VAL A 208 5.99 -29.53 2.89
CA VAL A 208 4.63 -29.95 2.51
C VAL A 208 4.53 -31.47 2.42
N LEU A 209 5.57 -32.16 1.92
CA LEU A 209 5.63 -33.62 1.90
C LEU A 209 5.70 -34.21 3.32
N LEU A 210 6.54 -33.66 4.19
CA LEU A 210 6.64 -34.08 5.61
C LEU A 210 5.35 -33.81 6.39
N LEU A 211 4.65 -32.70 6.12
CA LEU A 211 3.34 -32.42 6.69
C LEU A 211 2.28 -33.39 6.17
N ALA A 212 2.30 -33.73 4.88
CA ALA A 212 1.39 -34.71 4.29
C ALA A 212 1.60 -36.12 4.86
N GLU A 213 2.86 -36.54 5.07
CA GLU A 213 3.22 -37.80 5.73
C GLU A 213 2.78 -37.84 7.20
N LYS A 214 2.98 -36.74 7.96
CA LYS A 214 2.51 -36.66 9.35
C LYS A 214 1.00 -36.59 9.47
N PHE A 215 0.31 -35.92 8.55
CA PHE A 215 -1.16 -35.93 8.51
C PHE A 215 -1.71 -37.31 8.16
N GLN A 216 -1.07 -38.06 7.27
CA GLN A 216 -1.42 -39.47 7.04
C GLN A 216 -1.20 -40.33 8.30
N GLN A 217 -0.09 -40.17 9.01
CA GLN A 217 0.16 -40.91 10.26
C GLN A 217 -0.85 -40.59 11.36
N VAL A 218 -1.27 -39.33 11.50
CA VAL A 218 -2.31 -38.91 12.47
C VAL A 218 -3.68 -39.46 12.08
N VAL A 219 -4.02 -39.50 10.79
CA VAL A 219 -5.27 -40.07 10.29
C VAL A 219 -5.30 -41.60 10.44
N PHE A 220 -4.17 -42.29 10.27
CA PHE A 220 -4.05 -43.74 10.49
C PHE A 220 -3.99 -44.14 11.98
N ALA A 221 -3.59 -43.23 12.88
CA ALA A 221 -3.59 -43.48 14.33
C ALA A 221 -4.94 -43.18 15.02
N LEU A 222 -5.88 -42.58 14.31
CA LEU A 222 -7.24 -42.24 14.76
C LEU A 222 -8.33 -43.14 14.13
N ALA A 223 -7.95 -44.05 13.23
CA ALA A 223 -8.79 -45.09 12.64
C ALA A 223 -8.54 -46.44 13.35
#